data_AF-A0A2D6IM93-F1
#
_entry.id   AF-A0A2D6IM93-F1
#
_cell.length_a   1.000
_cell.length_b   1.000
_cell.length_c   1.000
_cell.angle_alpha   90.00
_cell.angle_beta   90.00
_cell.angle_gamma   90.00
#
_symmetry.space_group_name_H-M   'P 1'
#
loop_
_entity.id
_entity.type
_entity.pdbx_description
1 polymer ?
#
loop_
_entity_poly.entity_id
_entity_poly.type
_entity_poly.pdbx_seq_one_letter_code
_entity_poly.pdbx_strand_id
1 'polypeptide(L)'
;MSETHIGNWEIATVLDKQVPADVWRVKQVHGGKINEVGDSSDADGLVTRAGEQTIGIATADCMPAVFVTPKKALALHISRKSIINGLLDAVPNHIKPADI
;
A
#
# COMPACT_ATOMS: atom_id res chain seq x y z
N MET A 1 13.16 11.01 9.10
CA MET A 1 12.35 10.70 7.92
C MET A 1 13.30 10.21 6.84
N SER A 2 13.00 9.08 6.21
CA SER A 2 13.70 8.64 5.00
C SER A 2 12.71 8.72 3.85
N GLU A 3 13.12 9.37 2.77
CA GLU A 3 12.34 9.56 1.56
C GLU A 3 13.05 8.87 0.41
N THR A 4 12.29 8.23 -0.46
CA THR A 4 12.79 7.57 -1.67
C THR A 4 11.87 7.92 -2.82
N HIS A 5 12.48 8.30 -3.94
CA HIS A 5 11.75 8.63 -5.17
C HIS A 5 11.87 7.47 -6.16
N ILE A 6 10.74 7.02 -6.69
CA ILE A 6 10.69 6.00 -7.75
C ILE A 6 9.78 6.52 -8.86
N GLY A 7 10.39 6.92 -9.98
CA GLY A 7 9.67 7.58 -11.06
C GLY A 7 9.03 8.89 -10.58
N ASN A 8 7.71 9.01 -10.73
CA ASN A 8 6.91 10.15 -10.29
C ASN A 8 6.34 9.99 -8.86
N TRP A 9 6.78 8.97 -8.12
CA TRP A 9 6.29 8.69 -6.77
C TRP A 9 7.31 9.06 -5.71
N GLU A 10 6.83 9.71 -4.65
CA GLU A 10 7.53 9.88 -3.39
C GLU A 10 7.05 8.82 -2.40
N ILE A 11 7.99 8.13 -1.77
CA ILE A 11 7.73 7.13 -0.73
C ILE A 11 8.45 7.58 0.53
N ALA A 12 7.68 7.82 1.59
CA ALA A 12 8.18 8.29 2.87
C ALA A 12 7.85 7.29 3.98
N THR A 13 8.78 7.14 4.93
CA THR A 13 8.50 6.46 6.21
C THR A 13 8.47 7.50 7.32
N VAL A 14 7.34 7.55 8.04
CA VAL A 14 7.08 8.51 9.11
C VAL A 14 6.72 7.79 10.40
N LEU A 15 7.00 8.42 11.54
CA LEU A 15 6.50 7.94 12.83
C LEU A 15 4.99 8.21 12.91
N ASP A 16 4.23 7.36 13.60
CA ASP A 16 2.76 7.43 13.65
C ASP A 16 2.21 8.84 14.01
N LYS A 17 2.85 9.53 14.96
CA LYS A 17 2.48 10.89 15.37
C LYS A 17 2.70 11.98 14.31
N GLN A 18 3.33 11.63 13.19
CA GLN A 18 3.70 12.52 12.09
C GLN A 18 3.00 12.16 10.77
N VAL A 19 2.06 11.20 10.79
CA VAL A 19 1.29 10.84 9.59
C VAL A 19 0.39 12.01 9.20
N PRO A 20 0.48 12.54 7.96
CA PRO A 20 -0.40 13.60 7.49
C PRO A 20 -1.88 13.20 7.53
N ALA A 21 -2.76 14.18 7.78
CA ALA A 21 -4.18 13.94 7.95
C ALA A 21 -4.90 13.45 6.68
N ASP A 22 -4.32 13.73 5.52
CA ASP A 22 -4.83 13.40 4.18
C ASP A 22 -4.37 12.02 3.66
N VAL A 23 -3.64 11.25 4.47
CA VAL A 23 -3.23 9.88 4.12
C VAL A 23 -4.39 8.91 4.30
N TRP A 24 -4.80 8.29 3.20
CA TRP A 24 -5.79 7.22 3.20
C TRP A 24 -5.19 5.93 3.74
N ARG A 25 -5.94 5.28 4.64
CA ARG A 25 -5.55 4.05 5.33
C ARG A 25 -6.73 3.09 5.38
N VAL A 26 -6.42 1.80 5.45
CA VAL A 26 -7.40 0.73 5.65
C VAL A 26 -7.26 0.15 7.05
N LYS A 27 -8.32 -0.51 7.53
CA LYS A 27 -8.22 -1.36 8.71
C LYS A 27 -7.51 -2.66 8.33
N GLN A 28 -6.24 -2.74 8.71
CA GLN A 28 -5.36 -3.88 8.49
C GLN A 28 -5.76 -5.05 9.41
N VAL A 29 -6.03 -6.21 8.82
CA VAL A 29 -6.52 -7.40 9.56
C VAL A 29 -5.69 -8.65 9.30
N HIS A 30 -4.54 -8.50 8.64
CA HIS A 30 -3.69 -9.60 8.20
C HIS A 30 -4.39 -10.57 7.22
N GLY A 31 -5.34 -10.07 6.44
CA GLY A 31 -6.06 -10.75 5.38
C GLY A 31 -5.31 -10.72 4.04
N GLY A 32 -6.03 -11.01 2.94
CA GLY A 32 -5.48 -11.09 1.58
C GLY A 32 -6.02 -10.04 0.61
N LYS A 33 -6.73 -9.02 1.11
CA LYS A 33 -7.43 -8.04 0.28
C LYS A 33 -6.61 -6.78 0.05
N ILE A 34 -6.78 -6.22 -1.14
CA ILE A 34 -6.27 -4.92 -1.57
C ILE A 34 -7.47 -4.08 -2.01
N ASN A 35 -7.61 -2.88 -1.45
CA ASN A 35 -8.74 -2.00 -1.73
C ASN A 35 -8.33 -0.80 -2.57
N GLU A 36 -9.29 -0.22 -3.30
CA GLU A 36 -9.13 1.13 -3.85
C GLU A 36 -9.45 2.18 -2.79
N VAL A 37 -8.93 3.39 -2.98
CA VAL A 37 -9.27 4.54 -2.13
C VAL A 37 -10.79 4.75 -2.11
N GLY A 38 -11.36 4.87 -0.91
CA GLY A 38 -12.81 5.05 -0.70
C GLY A 38 -13.55 3.76 -0.30
N ASP A 39 -12.96 2.57 -0.48
CA ASP A 39 -13.52 1.33 0.05
C ASP A 39 -13.19 1.19 1.55
N SER A 40 -14.23 1.15 2.37
CA SER A 40 -14.14 1.10 3.83
C SER A 40 -14.02 -0.31 4.41
N SER A 41 -14.00 -1.35 3.56
CA SER A 41 -13.82 -2.73 4.02
C SER A 41 -12.41 -2.99 4.55
N ASP A 42 -12.29 -4.00 5.41
CA ASP A 42 -11.00 -4.44 5.96
C ASP A 42 -10.07 -4.93 4.81
N ALA A 43 -8.82 -4.47 4.81
CA ALA A 43 -7.82 -4.81 3.80
C ALA A 43 -6.39 -4.64 4.33
N ASP A 44 -5.43 -5.27 3.65
CA ASP A 44 -4.00 -5.20 3.97
C ASP A 44 -3.19 -4.57 2.83
N GLY A 45 -3.88 -3.96 1.87
CA GLY A 45 -3.28 -3.13 0.84
C GLY A 45 -4.23 -2.06 0.34
N LEU A 46 -3.65 -0.99 -0.20
CA LEU A 46 -4.37 0.12 -0.83
C LEU A 46 -3.74 0.44 -2.18
N VAL A 47 -4.56 0.66 -3.20
CA VAL A 47 -4.14 1.14 -4.52
C VAL A 47 -4.69 2.54 -4.80
N THR A 48 -3.85 3.37 -5.41
CA THR A 48 -4.20 4.72 -5.90
C THR A 48 -3.62 4.96 -7.29
N ARG A 49 -3.99 6.10 -7.91
CA ARG A 49 -3.48 6.55 -9.21
C ARG A 49 -2.62 7.80 -9.08
N ALA A 50 -1.74 8.01 -10.06
CA ALA A 50 -0.84 9.16 -10.07
C ALA A 50 -1.62 10.48 -10.02
N GLY A 51 -1.25 11.35 -9.08
CA GLY A 51 -1.90 12.65 -8.87
C GLY A 51 -3.25 12.60 -8.15
N GLU A 52 -3.66 11.44 -7.63
CA GLU A 52 -4.88 11.30 -6.84
C GLU A 52 -4.60 11.44 -5.34
N GLN A 53 -4.70 10.38 -4.54
CA GLN A 53 -4.59 10.46 -3.09
C GLN A 53 -3.29 9.86 -2.56
N THR A 54 -2.78 10.42 -1.46
CA THR A 54 -1.73 9.78 -0.68
C THR A 54 -2.31 8.59 0.08
N ILE A 55 -1.67 7.43 -0.05
CA ILE A 55 -2.06 6.19 0.65
C ILE A 55 -0.98 5.76 1.63
N GLY A 56 -1.37 5.03 2.66
CA GLY A 56 -0.46 4.54 3.68
C GLY A 56 -0.89 3.21 4.30
N ILE A 57 0.10 2.49 4.79
CA ILE A 57 -0.05 1.30 5.63
C ILE A 57 0.73 1.52 6.92
N ALA A 58 0.22 1.01 8.04
CA ALA A 58 0.97 0.98 9.28
C ALA A 58 1.78 -0.32 9.37
N THR A 59 2.97 -0.26 9.98
CA THR A 59 3.71 -1.48 10.31
C THR A 59 4.54 -1.31 11.57
N ALA A 60 4.68 -2.41 12.30
CA ALA A 60 5.69 -2.65 13.32
C ALA A 60 6.06 -4.13 13.19
N ASP A 61 7.26 -4.42 12.65
CA ASP A 61 7.80 -5.74 12.29
C ASP A 61 7.29 -6.39 10.99
N CYS A 62 6.02 -6.22 10.61
CA CYS A 62 5.53 -6.73 9.32
C CYS A 62 6.25 -6.04 8.15
N MET A 63 6.40 -6.73 7.02
CA MET A 63 7.10 -6.17 5.87
C MET A 63 6.21 -5.15 5.15
N PRO A 64 6.59 -3.86 5.09
CA PRO A 64 5.94 -2.93 4.18
C PRO A 64 6.45 -3.18 2.76
N ALA A 65 5.57 -3.13 1.76
CA ALA A 65 5.98 -3.14 0.36
C ALA A 65 5.19 -2.11 -0.44
N VAL A 66 5.86 -1.50 -1.42
CA VAL A 66 5.25 -0.56 -2.36
C VAL A 66 5.55 -1.05 -3.78
N PHE A 67 4.52 -1.14 -4.60
CA PHE A 67 4.63 -1.40 -6.04
C PHE A 67 4.15 -0.16 -6.79
N VAL A 68 4.93 0.29 -7.75
CA VAL A 68 4.60 1.49 -8.53
C VAL A 68 4.70 1.22 -10.01
N THR A 69 3.84 1.89 -10.76
CA THR A 69 3.95 2.11 -12.21
C THR A 69 3.81 3.62 -12.45
N PRO A 70 4.05 4.15 -13.67
CA PRO A 70 3.81 5.57 -13.94
C PRO A 70 2.37 6.05 -13.64
N LYS A 71 1.40 5.12 -13.57
CA LYS A 71 -0.03 5.45 -13.41
C LYS A 71 -0.62 5.05 -12.06
N LYS A 72 -0.04 4.08 -11.35
CA LYS A 72 -0.61 3.52 -10.12
C LYS A 72 0.46 3.29 -9.07
N ALA A 73 0.07 3.42 -7.80
CA ALA A 73 0.85 2.97 -6.66
C ALA A 73 0.01 2.06 -5.79
N LEU A 74 0.64 1.02 -5.25
CA LEU A 74 0.07 0.04 -4.35
C LEU A 74 0.94 -0.03 -3.10
N ALA A 75 0.37 0.19 -1.92
CA ALA A 75 1.04 0.02 -0.64
C ALA A 75 0.47 -1.19 0.10
N LEU A 76 1.33 -2.09 0.58
CA LEU A 76 0.96 -3.36 1.20
C LEU A 76 1.54 -3.51 2.60
N HIS A 77 0.72 -4.07 3.49
CA HIS A 77 1.11 -4.59 4.78
C HIS A 77 1.26 -6.12 4.73
N ILE A 78 2.49 -6.58 4.61
CA ILE A 78 2.79 -8.00 4.40
C ILE A 78 3.23 -8.63 5.72
N SER A 79 2.28 -9.26 6.38
CA SER A 79 2.53 -10.17 7.49
C SER A 79 2.66 -11.60 6.99
N ARG A 80 3.16 -12.48 7.85
CA ARG A 80 3.12 -13.94 7.60
C ARG A 80 1.71 -14.45 7.27
N LYS A 81 0.67 -13.92 7.93
CA LYS A 81 -0.72 -14.34 7.71
C LYS A 81 -1.27 -13.83 6.38
N SER A 82 -0.93 -12.60 5.99
CA SER A 82 -1.41 -12.04 4.72
C SER A 82 -0.78 -12.74 3.51
N ILE A 83 0.46 -13.23 3.63
CA ILE A 83 1.07 -14.13 2.63
C ILE A 83 0.22 -15.40 2.47
N ILE A 84 -0.11 -16.08 3.57
CA ILE A 84 -0.93 -17.32 3.53
C ILE A 84 -2.33 -17.03 2.96
N ASN A 85 -2.88 -15.84 3.24
CA ASN A 85 -4.18 -15.41 2.76
C ASN A 85 -4.16 -14.90 1.30
N GLY A 86 -3.05 -15.03 0.58
CA GLY A 86 -2.95 -14.72 -0.85
C GLY A 86 -2.81 -13.23 -1.18
N LEU A 87 -2.32 -12.39 -0.24
CA LEU A 87 -2.15 -10.95 -0.50
C LEU A 87 -1.25 -10.69 -1.71
N LEU A 88 -0.15 -11.44 -1.87
CA LEU A 88 0.76 -11.31 -3.00
C LEU A 88 0.15 -11.83 -4.30
N ASP A 89 -0.68 -12.87 -4.22
CA ASP A 89 -1.40 -13.42 -5.37
C ASP A 89 -2.48 -12.46 -5.88
N ALA A 90 -2.95 -11.54 -5.04
CA ALA A 90 -3.91 -10.50 -5.42
C ALA A 90 -3.27 -9.32 -6.18
N VAL A 91 -1.94 -9.10 -6.04
CA VAL A 91 -1.25 -7.95 -6.66
C VAL A 91 -1.47 -7.85 -8.18
N PRO A 92 -1.37 -8.95 -8.97
CA PRO A 92 -1.61 -8.92 -10.42
C PRO A 92 -3.00 -8.46 -10.86
N ASN A 93 -3.97 -8.39 -9.94
CA ASN A 93 -5.30 -7.84 -10.23
C ASN A 93 -5.30 -6.30 -10.26
N HIS A 94 -4.30 -5.66 -9.64
CA HIS A 94 -4.20 -4.19 -9.53
C HIS A 94 -3.07 -3.60 -10.39
N ILE A 95 -1.91 -4.28 -10.42
CA ILE A 95 -0.72 -3.93 -11.22
C ILE A 95 -0.19 -5.20 -11.87
N LYS A 96 -0.03 -5.22 -13.21
CA LYS A 96 0.53 -6.40 -13.88
C LYS A 96 2.04 -6.48 -13.64
N PRO A 97 2.63 -7.67 -13.49
CA PRO A 97 4.07 -7.81 -13.31
C PRO A 97 4.93 -7.16 -14.39
N ALA A 98 4.43 -7.09 -15.64
CA ALA A 98 5.13 -6.45 -16.74
C ALA A 98 5.12 -4.90 -16.70
N ASP A 99 4.32 -4.31 -15.80
CA ASP A 99 4.17 -2.85 -15.67
C ASP A 99 5.03 -2.24 -14.54
N ILE A 100 5.74 -3.09 -13.77
CA ILE A 100 6.59 -2.71 -12.62
C ILE A 100 8.02 -2.44 -13.08
#